data_AF-A0A812PY13-F1
#
_entry.id   AF-A0A812PY13-F1
#
_cell.length_a   1.000
_cell.length_b   1.000
_cell.length_c   1.000
_cell.angle_alpha   90.00
_cell.angle_beta   90.00
_cell.angle_gamma   90.00
#
_symmetry.space_group_name_H-M   'P 1'
#
loop_
_entity.id
_entity.type
_entity.pdbx_description
1 polymer ?
#
loop_
_entity_poly.entity_id
_entity_poly.type
_entity_poly.pdbx_seq_one_letter_code
_entity_poly.pdbx_strand_id
1 'polypeptide(L)'
;MAREDAADEDEEEVRQRKDEFLNFRRNLDGMRAKQEGIESNADKLKSQGNQFFQLGLYVQASMMYSEALDLQPESTVLLNNRAMAYLKQGMCEEALADADRSLELDTSKENIKAFWRRAQALLDLGLHEQAETAANAGIAVQANNTHLSRVRRKAREAIALQRLCGVDWVGKMENGVEKRYSFSKEGEMAMTVVGHKLKATFDLSVECTPQSMVVKMQPAWPPESHPILP
;
A
#
# COMPACT_ATOMS: atom_id res chain seq x y z
N MET A 1 -29.00 -56.54 -45.69
CA MET A 1 -28.39 -57.10 -44.47
C MET A 1 -27.35 -56.11 -43.97
N ALA A 2 -27.74 -55.21 -43.09
CA ALA A 2 -26.82 -54.32 -42.37
C ALA A 2 -27.18 -54.46 -40.89
N ARG A 3 -26.14 -54.65 -40.07
CA ARG A 3 -26.18 -54.94 -38.63
C ARG A 3 -26.82 -53.80 -37.85
N GLU A 4 -27.83 -54.11 -37.05
CA GLU A 4 -28.24 -53.31 -35.89
C GLU A 4 -27.61 -53.95 -34.65
N ASP A 5 -26.36 -53.60 -34.37
CA ASP A 5 -25.69 -53.88 -33.10
C ASP A 5 -25.66 -52.56 -32.32
N ALA A 6 -26.64 -52.30 -31.45
CA ALA A 6 -26.60 -51.14 -30.54
C ALA A 6 -27.37 -51.41 -29.24
N ALA A 7 -26.60 -51.88 -28.24
CA ALA A 7 -26.70 -51.55 -26.82
C ALA A 7 -27.99 -51.92 -26.05
N ASP A 8 -28.12 -53.21 -25.70
CA ASP A 8 -28.73 -53.60 -24.43
C ASP A 8 -27.71 -53.29 -23.31
N GLU A 9 -27.66 -52.03 -22.83
CA GLU A 9 -26.95 -51.74 -21.59
C GLU A 9 -27.69 -52.43 -20.44
N ASP A 10 -27.00 -53.26 -19.64
CA ASP A 10 -27.58 -53.96 -18.49
C ASP A 10 -28.34 -52.97 -17.60
N GLU A 11 -29.65 -53.16 -17.40
CA GLU A 11 -30.48 -52.27 -16.56
C GLU A 11 -29.91 -52.10 -15.14
N GLU A 12 -29.15 -53.10 -14.67
CA GLU A 12 -28.45 -53.11 -13.40
C GLU A 12 -27.27 -52.13 -13.39
N GLU A 13 -26.51 -52.02 -14.48
CA GLU A 13 -25.46 -50.99 -14.65
C GLU A 13 -26.07 -49.59 -14.71
N VAL A 14 -27.18 -49.40 -15.42
CA VAL A 14 -27.89 -48.11 -15.49
C VAL A 14 -28.39 -47.70 -14.11
N ARG A 15 -28.89 -48.64 -13.31
CA ARG A 15 -29.33 -48.41 -11.93
C ARG A 15 -28.17 -48.05 -11.01
N GLN A 16 -27.05 -48.78 -11.09
CA GLN A 16 -25.83 -48.47 -10.33
C GLN A 16 -25.28 -47.08 -10.65
N ARG A 17 -25.17 -46.72 -11.94
CA ARG A 17 -24.73 -45.38 -12.36
C ARG A 17 -25.65 -44.28 -11.82
N LYS A 18 -26.96 -44.52 -11.76
CA LYS A 18 -27.93 -43.57 -11.21
C LYS A 18 -27.77 -43.38 -9.71
N ASP A 19 -27.52 -44.46 -8.96
CA ASP A 19 -27.28 -44.41 -7.52
C ASP A 19 -25.94 -43.73 -7.18
N GLU A 20 -24.90 -43.99 -7.97
CA GLU A 20 -23.61 -43.28 -7.87
C GLU A 20 -23.77 -41.77 -8.12
N PHE A 21 -24.52 -41.38 -9.15
CA PHE A 21 -24.81 -39.98 -9.43
C PHE A 21 -25.59 -39.30 -8.30
N LEU A 22 -26.59 -39.97 -7.73
CA LEU A 22 -27.37 -39.46 -6.59
C LEU A 22 -26.49 -39.29 -5.34
N ASN A 23 -25.59 -40.24 -5.06
CA ASN A 23 -24.62 -40.15 -3.97
C ASN A 23 -23.61 -39.01 -4.18
N PHE A 24 -23.09 -38.84 -5.40
CA PHE A 24 -22.24 -37.70 -5.75
C PHE A 24 -22.95 -36.37 -5.50
N ARG A 25 -24.21 -36.23 -5.93
CA ARG A 25 -24.99 -35.01 -5.73
C ARG A 25 -25.24 -34.71 -4.25
N ARG A 26 -25.59 -35.73 -3.45
CA ARG A 26 -25.77 -35.59 -2.00
C ARG A 26 -24.48 -35.17 -1.29
N ASN A 27 -23.33 -35.73 -1.70
CA ASN A 27 -22.03 -35.32 -1.17
C ASN A 27 -21.69 -33.87 -1.55
N LEU A 28 -21.98 -33.46 -2.79
CA LEU A 28 -21.78 -32.09 -3.25
C LEU A 28 -22.65 -31.10 -2.47
N ASP A 29 -23.93 -31.41 -2.24
CA ASP A 29 -24.84 -30.59 -1.44
C ASP A 29 -24.37 -30.50 0.02
N GLY A 30 -23.87 -31.61 0.59
CA GLY A 30 -23.25 -31.62 1.92
C GLY A 30 -21.99 -30.77 2.03
N MET A 31 -21.14 -30.79 0.99
CA MET A 31 -19.95 -29.92 0.91
C MET A 31 -20.34 -28.45 0.80
N ARG A 32 -21.34 -28.12 -0.02
CA ARG A 32 -21.88 -26.75 -0.15
C ARG A 32 -22.43 -26.23 1.16
N ALA A 33 -23.28 -26.99 1.84
CA ALA A 33 -23.83 -26.59 3.13
C ALA A 33 -22.72 -26.36 4.20
N LYS A 34 -21.67 -27.19 4.18
CA LYS A 34 -20.50 -27.00 5.06
C LYS A 34 -19.74 -25.72 4.71
N GLN A 35 -19.55 -25.45 3.42
CA GLN A 35 -18.86 -24.26 2.93
C GLN A 35 -19.65 -22.98 3.23
N GLU A 36 -20.97 -22.97 3.03
CA GLU A 36 -21.87 -21.89 3.42
C GLU A 36 -21.81 -21.62 4.93
N GLY A 37 -21.72 -22.68 5.75
CA GLY A 37 -21.53 -22.55 7.20
C GLY A 37 -20.20 -21.88 7.58
N ILE A 38 -19.11 -22.23 6.88
CA ILE A 38 -17.78 -21.61 7.07
C ILE A 38 -17.81 -20.14 6.67
N GLU A 39 -18.40 -19.81 5.51
CA GLU A 39 -18.53 -18.45 5.01
C GLU A 39 -19.37 -17.57 5.96
N SER A 40 -20.51 -18.10 6.42
CA SER A 40 -21.34 -17.42 7.42
C SER A 40 -20.58 -17.12 8.72
N ASN A 41 -19.70 -18.03 9.15
CA ASN A 41 -18.92 -17.82 10.38
C ASN A 41 -17.79 -16.81 10.17
N ALA A 42 -17.07 -16.87 9.04
CA ALA A 42 -16.04 -15.91 8.69
C ALA A 42 -16.62 -14.49 8.55
N ASP A 43 -17.83 -14.36 8.00
CA ASP A 43 -18.52 -13.07 7.88
C ASP A 43 -18.91 -12.46 9.22
N LYS A 44 -19.25 -13.28 10.21
CA LYS A 44 -19.51 -12.82 11.59
C LYS A 44 -18.23 -12.28 12.21
N LEU A 45 -17.13 -13.01 12.11
CA LEU A 45 -15.82 -12.59 12.63
C LEU A 45 -15.33 -11.31 11.93
N LYS A 46 -15.47 -11.22 10.60
CA LYS A 46 -15.24 -10.00 9.82
C LYS A 46 -16.04 -8.81 10.37
N SER A 47 -17.32 -9.03 10.64
CA SER A 47 -18.21 -7.98 11.15
C SER A 47 -17.83 -7.53 12.56
N GLN A 48 -17.44 -8.45 13.43
CA GLN A 48 -16.90 -8.13 14.77
C GLN A 48 -15.58 -7.35 14.66
N GLY A 49 -14.66 -7.78 13.79
CA GLY A 49 -13.42 -7.06 13.51
C GLY A 49 -13.68 -5.63 13.02
N ASN A 50 -14.68 -5.44 12.14
CA ASN A 50 -15.08 -4.11 11.68
C ASN A 50 -15.64 -3.24 12.82
N GLN A 51 -16.40 -3.81 13.75
CA GLN A 51 -16.92 -3.08 14.92
C GLN A 51 -15.77 -2.64 15.84
N PHE A 52 -14.85 -3.55 16.18
CA PHE A 52 -13.66 -3.19 16.97
C PHE A 52 -12.81 -2.13 16.26
N PHE A 53 -12.66 -2.23 14.94
CA PHE A 53 -11.94 -1.25 14.15
C PHE A 53 -12.57 0.15 14.22
N GLN A 54 -13.91 0.24 14.14
CA GLN A 54 -14.64 1.50 14.28
C GLN A 54 -14.52 2.09 15.69
N LEU A 55 -14.40 1.25 16.72
CA LEU A 55 -14.16 1.66 18.10
C LEU A 55 -12.69 2.05 18.38
N GLY A 56 -11.79 1.95 17.39
CA GLY A 56 -10.36 2.21 17.56
C GLY A 56 -9.59 1.10 18.28
N LEU A 57 -10.25 -0.04 18.53
CA LEU A 57 -9.68 -1.22 19.18
C LEU A 57 -8.97 -2.10 18.15
N TYR A 58 -7.84 -1.60 17.64
CA TYR A 58 -7.18 -2.20 16.48
C TYR A 58 -6.57 -3.59 16.74
N VAL A 59 -6.08 -3.85 17.95
CA VAL A 59 -5.53 -5.15 18.35
C VAL A 59 -6.62 -6.22 18.27
N GLN A 60 -7.78 -5.95 18.88
CA GLN A 60 -8.94 -6.84 18.87
C GLN A 60 -9.47 -7.01 17.44
N ALA A 61 -9.47 -5.94 16.64
CA ALA A 61 -9.85 -6.03 15.23
C ALA A 61 -8.93 -6.98 14.45
N SER A 62 -7.60 -6.87 14.60
CA SER A 62 -6.66 -7.79 13.94
C SER A 62 -6.80 -9.24 14.40
N MET A 63 -7.16 -9.48 15.66
CA MET A 63 -7.45 -10.84 16.16
C MET A 63 -8.67 -11.43 15.45
N MET A 64 -9.80 -10.70 15.41
CA MET A 64 -11.02 -11.17 14.74
C MET A 64 -10.81 -11.40 13.23
N TYR A 65 -10.04 -10.54 12.57
CA TYR A 65 -9.70 -10.77 11.16
C TYR A 65 -8.77 -11.98 10.97
N SER A 66 -7.89 -12.27 11.93
CA SER A 66 -7.02 -13.45 11.86
C SER A 66 -7.83 -14.73 12.01
N GLU A 67 -8.74 -14.80 12.98
CA GLU A 67 -9.67 -15.92 13.11
C GLU A 67 -10.54 -16.09 11.86
N ALA A 68 -10.97 -14.98 11.23
CA ALA A 68 -11.70 -15.04 9.96
C ALA A 68 -10.83 -15.58 8.81
N LEU A 69 -9.54 -15.24 8.78
CA LEU A 69 -8.59 -15.72 7.78
C LEU A 69 -8.23 -17.20 7.98
N ASP A 70 -8.27 -17.73 9.20
CA ASP A 70 -8.12 -19.17 9.44
C ASP A 70 -9.25 -19.97 8.77
N LEU A 71 -10.43 -19.37 8.62
CA LEU A 71 -11.57 -19.94 7.91
C LEU A 71 -11.55 -19.65 6.39
N GLN A 72 -11.02 -18.49 6.00
CA GLN A 72 -10.97 -18.01 4.62
C GLN A 72 -9.58 -17.41 4.28
N PRO A 73 -8.55 -18.25 4.08
CA PRO A 73 -7.17 -17.79 3.97
C PRO A 73 -6.87 -16.94 2.72
N GLU A 74 -7.71 -17.07 1.69
CA GLU A 74 -7.56 -16.37 0.41
C GLU A 74 -8.51 -15.16 0.27
N SER A 75 -9.11 -14.71 1.36
CA SER A 75 -9.98 -13.53 1.35
C SER A 75 -9.17 -12.24 1.29
N THR A 76 -9.10 -11.66 0.08
CA THR A 76 -8.44 -10.36 -0.15
C THR A 76 -9.04 -9.26 0.73
N VAL A 77 -10.34 -9.31 1.03
CA VAL A 77 -11.04 -8.36 1.91
C VAL A 77 -10.55 -8.46 3.35
N LEU A 78 -10.38 -9.68 3.87
CA LEU A 78 -9.91 -9.89 5.23
C LEU A 78 -8.43 -9.51 5.39
N LEU A 79 -7.57 -9.94 4.46
CA LEU A 79 -6.15 -9.54 4.41
C LEU A 79 -6.02 -8.02 4.40
N ASN A 80 -6.80 -7.36 3.56
CA ASN A 80 -6.91 -5.92 3.52
C ASN A 80 -7.30 -5.33 4.88
N ASN A 81 -8.40 -5.77 5.47
CA ASN A 81 -8.88 -5.21 6.72
C ASN A 81 -7.86 -5.40 7.86
N ARG A 82 -7.21 -6.56 7.93
CA ARG A 82 -6.14 -6.84 8.88
C ARG A 82 -4.90 -5.96 8.64
N ALA A 83 -4.46 -5.80 7.39
CA ALA A 83 -3.40 -4.87 7.04
C ALA A 83 -3.69 -3.43 7.50
N MET A 84 -4.95 -2.96 7.41
CA MET A 84 -5.30 -1.65 7.97
C MET A 84 -5.15 -1.61 9.49
N ALA A 85 -5.63 -2.66 10.17
CA ALA A 85 -5.53 -2.74 11.62
C ALA A 85 -4.06 -2.73 12.07
N TYR A 86 -3.18 -3.41 11.34
CA TYR A 86 -1.73 -3.39 11.59
C TYR A 86 -1.09 -2.03 11.33
N LEU A 87 -1.43 -1.34 10.22
CA LEU A 87 -0.99 0.05 9.99
C LEU A 87 -1.39 0.98 11.14
N LYS A 88 -2.59 0.81 11.69
CA LYS A 88 -3.07 1.60 12.84
C LYS A 88 -2.37 1.28 14.15
N GLN A 89 -1.75 0.10 14.26
CA GLN A 89 -0.94 -0.33 15.40
C GLN A 89 0.55 0.05 15.23
N GLY A 90 0.97 0.52 14.05
CA GLY A 90 2.38 0.75 13.71
C GLY A 90 3.13 -0.53 13.30
N MET A 91 2.43 -1.65 13.19
CA MET A 91 2.94 -2.95 12.74
C MET A 91 3.07 -2.97 11.22
N CYS A 92 4.05 -2.24 10.70
CA CYS A 92 4.13 -1.96 9.26
C CYS A 92 4.63 -3.17 8.45
N GLU A 93 5.44 -4.05 9.03
CA GLU A 93 5.94 -5.25 8.35
C GLU A 93 4.81 -6.27 8.14
N GLU A 94 3.98 -6.49 9.15
CA GLU A 94 2.82 -7.39 9.09
C GLU A 94 1.75 -6.84 8.14
N ALA A 95 1.55 -5.51 8.16
CA ALA A 95 0.67 -4.85 7.20
C ALA A 95 1.15 -5.01 5.75
N LEU A 96 2.46 -4.93 5.53
CA LEU A 96 3.07 -5.13 4.22
C LEU A 96 2.86 -6.57 3.74
N ALA A 97 3.13 -7.56 4.59
CA ALA A 97 2.93 -8.97 4.26
C ALA A 97 1.48 -9.28 3.86
N ASP A 98 0.49 -8.77 4.61
CA ASP A 98 -0.93 -8.95 4.28
C ASP A 98 -1.32 -8.24 2.97
N ALA A 99 -0.76 -7.05 2.72
CA ALA A 99 -1.03 -6.30 1.50
C ALA A 99 -0.42 -6.98 0.27
N ASP A 100 0.82 -7.49 0.39
CA ASP A 100 1.48 -8.26 -0.67
C ASP A 100 0.71 -9.55 -0.96
N ARG A 101 0.31 -10.30 0.09
CA ARG A 101 -0.51 -11.51 -0.09
C ARG A 101 -1.86 -11.21 -0.75
N SER A 102 -2.50 -10.10 -0.40
CA SER A 102 -3.75 -9.66 -1.04
C SER A 102 -3.55 -9.35 -2.53
N LEU A 103 -2.41 -8.76 -2.90
CA LEU A 103 -2.07 -8.47 -4.30
C LEU A 103 -1.63 -9.71 -5.09
N GLU A 104 -1.05 -10.72 -4.45
CA GLU A 104 -0.80 -12.02 -5.08
C GLU A 104 -2.10 -12.71 -5.52
N LEU A 105 -3.18 -12.52 -4.75
CA LEU A 105 -4.48 -13.11 -5.02
C LEU A 105 -5.30 -12.29 -6.03
N ASP A 106 -5.28 -10.96 -5.93
CA ASP A 106 -6.05 -10.08 -6.80
C ASP A 106 -5.37 -8.73 -7.02
N THR A 107 -4.99 -8.43 -8.27
CA THR A 107 -4.44 -7.14 -8.71
C THR A 107 -5.46 -6.26 -9.44
N SER A 108 -6.74 -6.62 -9.40
CA SER A 108 -7.82 -5.90 -10.07
C SER A 108 -8.05 -4.50 -9.49
N LYS A 109 -8.88 -3.72 -10.17
CA LYS A 109 -9.27 -2.37 -9.74
C LYS A 109 -10.13 -2.40 -8.48
N GLU A 110 -10.86 -3.49 -8.28
CA GLU A 110 -11.70 -3.76 -7.13
C GLU A 110 -10.86 -3.89 -5.85
N ASN A 111 -9.63 -4.40 -5.98
CA ASN A 111 -8.66 -4.53 -4.89
C ASN A 111 -7.69 -3.34 -4.76
N ILE A 112 -8.08 -2.12 -5.19
CA ILE A 112 -7.21 -0.94 -5.11
C ILE A 112 -6.73 -0.61 -3.68
N LYS A 113 -7.48 -1.06 -2.66
CA LYS A 113 -7.11 -0.86 -1.26
C LYS A 113 -5.81 -1.58 -0.89
N ALA A 114 -5.50 -2.72 -1.50
CA ALA A 114 -4.28 -3.46 -1.24
C ALA A 114 -3.04 -2.68 -1.72
N PHE A 115 -3.10 -2.09 -2.92
CA PHE A 115 -2.05 -1.20 -3.43
C PHE A 115 -1.78 -0.03 -2.49
N TRP A 116 -2.84 0.62 -1.99
CA TRP A 116 -2.68 1.72 -1.04
C TRP A 116 -2.05 1.26 0.27
N ARG A 117 -2.50 0.13 0.83
CA ARG A 117 -1.94 -0.40 2.08
C ARG A 117 -0.47 -0.78 1.96
N ARG A 118 -0.11 -1.45 0.87
CA ARG A 118 1.29 -1.76 0.55
C ARG A 118 2.14 -0.49 0.49
N ALA A 119 1.70 0.49 -0.29
CA ALA A 119 2.43 1.75 -0.45
C ALA A 119 2.54 2.53 0.88
N GLN A 120 1.50 2.51 1.71
CA GLN A 120 1.51 3.16 3.02
C GLN A 120 2.44 2.43 4.01
N ALA A 121 2.41 1.09 4.05
CA ALA A 121 3.30 0.29 4.88
C ALA A 121 4.78 0.54 4.54
N LEU A 122 5.12 0.54 3.25
CA LEU A 122 6.47 0.85 2.78
C LEU A 122 6.91 2.27 3.14
N LEU A 123 5.98 3.24 3.05
CA LEU A 123 6.25 4.61 3.44
C LEU A 123 6.57 4.72 4.94
N ASP A 124 5.77 4.07 5.78
CA ASP A 124 5.92 4.10 7.23
C ASP A 124 7.16 3.31 7.71
N LEU A 125 7.62 2.31 6.94
CA LEU A 125 8.91 1.63 7.12
C LEU A 125 10.13 2.47 6.68
N GLY A 126 9.93 3.62 6.05
CA GLY A 126 11.01 4.44 5.51
C GLY A 126 11.56 3.97 4.16
N LEU A 127 10.95 2.95 3.54
CA LEU A 127 11.34 2.42 2.23
C LEU A 127 10.74 3.27 1.11
N HIS A 128 11.15 4.53 1.03
CA HIS A 128 10.47 5.55 0.22
C HIS A 128 10.47 5.27 -1.29
N GLU A 129 11.56 4.75 -1.86
CA GLU A 129 11.60 4.39 -3.30
C GLU A 129 10.63 3.24 -3.62
N GLN A 130 10.54 2.25 -2.73
CA GLN A 130 9.60 1.15 -2.87
C GLN A 130 8.15 1.63 -2.68
N ALA A 131 7.91 2.58 -1.77
CA ALA A 131 6.61 3.20 -1.58
C ALA A 131 6.16 4.00 -2.83
N GLU A 132 7.06 4.73 -3.48
CA GLU A 132 6.75 5.44 -4.74
C GLU A 132 6.36 4.46 -5.85
N THR A 133 7.15 3.40 -6.04
CA THR A 133 6.88 2.39 -7.08
C THR A 133 5.56 1.65 -6.81
N ALA A 134 5.29 1.27 -5.56
CA ALA A 134 4.02 0.70 -5.12
C ALA A 134 2.83 1.62 -5.43
N ALA A 135 2.96 2.91 -5.11
CA ALA A 135 1.92 3.89 -5.35
C ALA A 135 1.67 4.10 -6.84
N ASN A 136 2.73 4.12 -7.67
CA ASN A 136 2.61 4.21 -9.12
C ASN A 136 1.88 3.01 -9.73
N ALA A 137 2.15 1.79 -9.24
CA ALA A 137 1.43 0.59 -9.68
C ALA A 137 -0.08 0.72 -9.41
N GLY A 138 -0.48 1.16 -8.22
CA GLY A 138 -1.89 1.40 -7.91
C GLY A 138 -2.51 2.53 -8.75
N ILE A 139 -1.77 3.61 -9.01
CA ILE A 139 -2.25 4.73 -9.84
C ILE A 139 -2.43 4.31 -11.31
N ALA A 140 -1.61 3.38 -11.81
CA ALA A 140 -1.80 2.81 -13.15
C ALA A 140 -3.13 2.04 -13.26
N VAL A 141 -3.56 1.39 -12.18
CA VAL A 141 -4.88 0.71 -12.09
C VAL A 141 -6.02 1.71 -11.91
N GLN A 142 -5.84 2.71 -11.04
CA GLN A 142 -6.83 3.76 -10.79
C GLN A 142 -6.18 5.14 -10.68
N ALA A 143 -6.16 5.88 -11.80
CA ALA A 143 -5.49 7.17 -11.92
C ALA A 143 -5.97 8.23 -10.90
N ASN A 144 -7.27 8.25 -10.58
CA ASN A 144 -7.89 9.27 -9.72
C ASN A 144 -7.93 8.90 -8.23
N ASN A 145 -6.99 8.08 -7.74
CA ASN A 145 -6.94 7.70 -6.34
C ASN A 145 -6.15 8.73 -5.50
N THR A 146 -6.85 9.45 -4.62
CA THR A 146 -6.27 10.49 -3.75
C THR A 146 -5.33 9.93 -2.69
N HIS A 147 -5.63 8.75 -2.15
CA HIS A 147 -4.80 8.11 -1.13
C HIS A 147 -3.43 7.72 -1.69
N LEU A 148 -3.41 7.05 -2.84
CA LEU A 148 -2.17 6.68 -3.53
C LEU A 148 -1.36 7.89 -3.97
N SER A 149 -2.03 8.92 -4.50
CA SER A 149 -1.37 10.17 -4.91
C SER A 149 -0.69 10.87 -3.73
N ARG A 150 -1.33 10.86 -2.56
CA ARG A 150 -0.77 11.41 -1.32
C ARG A 150 0.43 10.61 -0.82
N VAL A 151 0.35 9.28 -0.83
CA VAL A 151 1.47 8.41 -0.45
C VAL A 151 2.66 8.63 -1.39
N ARG A 152 2.42 8.65 -2.71
CA ARG A 152 3.45 8.94 -3.71
C ARG A 152 4.12 10.28 -3.47
N ARG A 153 3.34 11.33 -3.21
CA ARG A 153 3.88 12.68 -2.94
C ARG A 153 4.80 12.67 -1.73
N LYS A 154 4.35 12.10 -0.60
CA LYS A 154 5.16 11.97 0.62
C LYS A 154 6.45 11.16 0.39
N ALA A 155 6.35 10.05 -0.35
CA ALA A 155 7.51 9.24 -0.70
C ALA A 155 8.54 10.05 -1.49
N ARG A 156 8.09 10.81 -2.50
CA ARG A 156 8.95 11.69 -3.29
C ARG A 156 9.60 12.80 -2.48
N GLU A 157 8.84 13.48 -1.63
CA GLU A 157 9.35 14.49 -0.70
C GLU A 157 10.45 13.90 0.19
N ALA A 158 10.24 12.69 0.73
CA ALA A 158 11.22 12.02 1.57
C ALA A 158 12.50 11.61 0.80
N ILE A 159 12.37 11.06 -0.41
CA ILE A 159 13.51 10.74 -1.29
C ILE A 159 14.31 12.01 -1.61
N ALA A 160 13.62 13.10 -1.94
CA ALA A 160 14.22 14.40 -2.21
C ALA A 160 15.01 14.93 -1.00
N LEU A 161 14.41 14.92 0.20
CA LEU A 161 15.08 15.32 1.43
C LEU A 161 16.31 14.46 1.73
N GLN A 162 16.22 13.14 1.54
CA GLN A 162 17.34 12.23 1.76
C GLN A 162 18.52 12.55 0.83
N ARG A 163 18.25 12.88 -0.44
CA ARG A 163 19.26 13.30 -1.41
C ARG A 163 19.85 14.67 -1.08
N LEU A 164 19.02 15.63 -0.66
CA LEU A 164 19.46 16.99 -0.32
C LEU A 164 20.33 17.02 0.94
N CYS A 165 19.90 16.37 2.02
CA CYS A 165 20.57 16.42 3.32
C CYS A 165 21.82 15.54 3.39
N GLY A 166 22.00 14.62 2.44
CA GLY A 166 23.13 13.68 2.41
C GLY A 166 24.37 14.21 1.68
N VAL A 167 24.31 15.40 1.08
CA VAL A 167 25.37 15.93 0.21
C VAL A 167 25.62 17.41 0.49
N ASP A 168 26.90 17.79 0.56
CA ASP A 168 27.31 19.20 0.52
C ASP A 168 27.26 19.69 -0.93
N TRP A 169 26.41 20.66 -1.20
CA TRP A 169 26.27 21.22 -2.54
C TRP A 169 27.25 22.36 -2.72
N VAL A 170 28.09 22.30 -3.76
CA VAL A 170 29.04 23.36 -4.08
C VAL A 170 28.69 23.97 -5.43
N GLY A 171 28.53 25.29 -5.45
CA GLY A 171 28.40 26.07 -6.68
C GLY A 171 29.56 27.06 -6.83
N LYS A 172 29.78 27.54 -8.05
CA LYS A 172 30.66 28.67 -8.32
C LYS A 172 29.83 29.85 -8.82
N MET A 173 30.12 31.04 -8.31
CA MET A 173 29.59 32.30 -8.82
C MET A 173 30.32 32.72 -10.10
N GLU A 174 29.79 33.69 -10.86
CA GLU A 174 30.40 34.19 -12.10
C GLU A 174 31.82 34.73 -11.89
N ASN A 175 32.09 35.29 -10.71
CA ASN A 175 33.40 35.78 -10.29
C ASN A 175 34.33 34.68 -9.75
N GLY A 176 33.94 33.40 -9.85
CA GLY A 176 34.74 32.25 -9.42
C GLY A 176 34.64 31.91 -7.94
N VAL A 177 33.94 32.72 -7.12
CA VAL A 177 33.77 32.47 -5.69
C VAL A 177 32.93 31.23 -5.44
N GLU A 178 33.39 30.36 -4.55
CA GLU A 178 32.66 29.16 -4.15
C GLU A 178 31.55 29.49 -3.15
N LYS A 179 30.39 28.87 -3.37
CA LYS A 179 29.24 28.89 -2.46
C LYS A 179 28.90 27.47 -2.07
N ARG A 180 28.79 27.21 -0.77
CA ARG A 180 28.48 25.89 -0.23
C ARG A 180 27.09 25.91 0.40
N TYR A 181 26.23 24.96 0.05
CA TYR A 181 24.90 24.79 0.62
C TYR A 181 24.81 23.49 1.41
N SER A 182 24.12 23.57 2.54
CA SER A 182 23.76 22.44 3.38
C SER A 182 22.28 22.54 3.72
N PHE A 183 21.61 21.40 3.78
CA PHE A 183 20.17 21.29 4.03
C PHE A 183 19.93 20.40 5.24
N SER A 184 18.97 20.78 6.09
CA SER A 184 18.48 20.00 7.22
C SER A 184 17.13 19.38 6.91
N LYS A 185 16.82 18.29 7.62
CA LYS A 185 15.51 17.61 7.53
C LYS A 185 14.38 18.45 8.12
N GLU A 186 14.70 19.42 8.99
CA GLU A 186 13.72 20.37 9.54
C GLU A 186 13.38 21.53 8.58
N GLY A 187 13.93 21.53 7.36
CA GLY A 187 13.69 22.60 6.39
C GLY A 187 14.63 23.80 6.57
N GLU A 188 15.77 23.64 7.25
CA GLU A 188 16.79 24.69 7.31
C GLU A 188 17.78 24.54 6.15
N MET A 189 18.12 25.65 5.50
CA MET A 189 19.22 25.75 4.55
C MET A 189 20.28 26.70 5.09
N ALA A 190 21.55 26.31 5.02
CA ALA A 190 22.66 27.22 5.25
C ALA A 190 23.54 27.35 4.00
N MET A 191 23.75 28.58 3.56
CA MET A 191 24.70 28.95 2.50
C MET A 191 25.94 29.58 3.12
N THR A 192 27.12 29.11 2.75
CA THR A 192 28.40 29.69 3.17
C THR A 192 29.14 30.24 1.95
N VAL A 193 29.54 31.52 2.00
CA VAL A 193 30.29 32.24 0.96
C VAL A 193 31.42 33.00 1.63
N VAL A 194 32.68 32.69 1.28
CA VAL A 194 33.88 33.39 1.81
C VAL A 194 33.84 33.54 3.35
N GLY A 195 33.48 32.46 4.06
CA GLY A 195 33.38 32.46 5.53
C GLY A 195 32.11 33.09 6.13
N HIS A 196 31.30 33.79 5.34
CA HIS A 196 29.99 34.30 5.78
C HIS A 196 28.90 33.24 5.62
N LYS A 197 28.11 33.02 6.67
CA LYS A 197 27.02 32.03 6.70
C LYS A 197 25.66 32.72 6.72
N LEU A 198 24.83 32.39 5.73
CA LEU A 198 23.44 32.81 5.64
C LEU A 198 22.54 31.59 5.93
N LYS A 199 21.52 31.79 6.76
CA LYS A 199 20.50 30.77 7.06
C LYS A 199 19.16 31.21 6.48
N ALA A 200 18.43 30.26 5.92
CA ALA A 200 17.06 30.44 5.43
C ALA A 200 16.26 29.18 5.73
N THR A 201 14.93 29.30 5.75
CA THR A 201 14.06 28.12 5.72
C THR A 201 13.68 27.81 4.28
N PHE A 202 13.43 26.54 3.97
CA PHE A 202 12.94 26.12 2.68
C PHE A 202 11.70 25.24 2.79
N ASP A 203 10.82 25.38 1.81
CA ASP A 203 9.68 24.51 1.61
C ASP A 203 9.90 23.69 0.35
N LEU A 204 9.68 22.37 0.46
CA LEU A 204 9.92 21.40 -0.59
C LEU A 204 8.60 21.05 -1.27
N SER A 205 8.46 21.44 -2.54
CA SER A 205 7.37 20.98 -3.39
C SER A 205 7.93 20.07 -4.48
N VAL A 206 7.54 18.79 -4.44
CA VAL A 206 7.84 17.84 -5.52
C VAL A 206 6.61 17.73 -6.42
N GLU A 207 6.67 18.35 -7.60
CA GLU A 207 5.59 18.31 -8.57
C GLU A 207 5.54 16.97 -9.31
N CYS A 208 4.46 16.75 -10.08
CA CYS A 208 4.05 15.45 -10.60
C CYS A 208 5.07 14.71 -11.49
N THR A 209 6.19 15.33 -11.87
CA THR A 209 7.28 14.72 -12.61
C THR A 209 8.55 14.59 -11.75
N PRO A 210 9.24 13.43 -11.75
CA PRO A 210 10.44 13.18 -10.93
C PRO A 210 11.66 14.07 -11.29
N GLN A 211 11.48 15.05 -12.17
CA GLN A 211 12.54 15.90 -12.70
C GLN A 211 12.52 17.32 -12.12
N SER A 212 11.42 17.77 -11.50
CA SER A 212 11.34 19.11 -10.93
C SER A 212 11.12 19.09 -9.42
N MET A 213 12.05 19.73 -8.72
CA MET A 213 11.96 20.06 -7.31
C MET A 213 11.91 21.57 -7.19
N VAL A 214 10.87 22.08 -6.55
CA VAL A 214 10.78 23.52 -6.24
C VAL A 214 11.13 23.70 -4.78
N VAL A 215 12.26 24.34 -4.53
CA VAL A 215 12.70 24.78 -3.20
C VAL A 215 12.29 26.24 -3.04
N LYS A 216 11.24 26.50 -2.25
CA LYS A 216 10.83 27.88 -1.95
C LYS A 216 11.58 28.35 -0.71
N MET A 217 12.43 29.35 -0.87
CA MET A 217 13.20 29.90 0.24
C MET A 217 12.46 31.05 0.91
N GLN A 218 12.44 31.06 2.24
CA GLN A 218 11.97 32.20 3.02
C GLN A 218 13.15 32.78 3.82
N PRO A 219 13.47 34.08 3.67
CA PRO A 219 14.52 34.70 4.43
C PRO A 219 14.10 34.80 5.91
N ALA A 220 14.97 34.34 6.81
CA ALA A 220 14.76 34.45 8.26
C ALA A 220 15.15 35.85 8.81
N TRP A 221 15.14 36.88 7.97
CA TRP A 221 15.60 38.22 8.39
C TRP A 221 14.52 38.89 9.25
N PRO A 222 14.86 39.43 10.43
CA PRO A 222 13.98 40.40 11.06
C PRO A 222 13.78 41.59 10.10
N PRO A 223 12.61 42.23 10.10
CA PRO A 223 12.20 43.20 9.07
C PRO A 223 13.13 44.40 8.85
N GLU A 224 14.14 44.62 9.70
CA GLU A 224 15.04 45.79 9.65
C GLU A 224 16.52 45.47 9.39
N SER A 225 16.92 44.21 9.22
CA SER A 225 18.33 43.86 8.97
C SER A 225 18.52 43.29 7.57
N HIS A 226 18.43 44.14 6.54
CA HIS A 226 18.98 43.80 5.23
C HIS A 226 20.50 43.96 5.29
N PRO A 227 21.31 42.92 5.04
CA PRO A 227 22.73 43.08 4.83
C PRO A 227 22.92 43.95 3.59
N ILE A 228 23.52 45.12 3.79
CA ILE A 228 24.02 45.96 2.71
C ILE A 228 25.14 45.15 2.06
N LEU A 229 24.88 44.61 0.88
CA LEU A 229 25.93 44.02 0.05
C LEU A 229 26.89 45.15 -0.37
N PRO A 230 28.21 44.97 -0.23
CA PRO A 230 29.20 45.95 -0.66
C PRO A 230 29.21 46.15 -2.17
#